data_AF-A0A2I0W2L5-F1
#
_entry.id   AF-A0A2I0W2L5-F1
#
_cell.length_a   1.000
_cell.length_b   1.000
_cell.length_c   1.000
_cell.angle_alpha   90.00
_cell.angle_beta   90.00
_cell.angle_gamma   90.00
#
_symmetry.space_group_name_H-M   'P 1'
#
loop_
_entity.id
_entity.type
_entity.pdbx_description
1 polymer ?
#
loop_
_entity_poly.entity_id
_entity_poly.type
_entity_poly.pdbx_seq_one_letter_code
_entity_poly.pdbx_strand_id
1 'polypeptide(L)'
;MGNQQEGYAPVTWDIDTTLIYCDICIREIELGNRPTTYFSKEGWKNLLKHFNECTGITYDRTHLKNKWDQLKKDWKLWKDLL
;
A
#
# COMPACT_ATOMS: atom_id res chain seq x y z
N MET A 1 -8.09 -29.00 25.16
CA MET A 1 -7.20 -27.91 24.70
C MET A 1 -7.29 -27.91 23.18
N GLY A 2 -7.92 -26.91 22.58
CA GLY A 2 -8.17 -26.90 21.14
C GLY A 2 -8.85 -25.61 20.72
N ASN A 3 -8.09 -24.51 20.77
CA ASN A 3 -8.43 -23.29 20.05
C ASN A 3 -7.18 -22.88 19.29
N GLN A 4 -6.96 -23.52 18.15
CA GLN A 4 -6.09 -22.94 17.13
C GLN A 4 -6.91 -21.83 16.49
N GLN A 5 -6.83 -20.66 17.11
CA GLN A 5 -7.30 -19.41 16.53
C GLN A 5 -6.48 -19.22 15.25
N GLU A 6 -7.14 -19.26 14.10
CA GLU A 6 -6.57 -18.83 12.83
C GLU A 6 -6.03 -17.41 13.04
N GLY A 7 -4.69 -17.33 13.16
CA GLY A 7 -4.00 -16.10 13.47
C GLY A 7 -4.19 -15.13 12.32
N TYR A 8 -5.05 -14.13 12.50
CA TYR A 8 -5.00 -12.92 11.72
C TYR A 8 -3.64 -12.29 12.04
N ALA A 9 -2.63 -12.58 11.21
CA ALA A 9 -1.32 -11.97 11.37
C ALA A 9 -1.54 -10.46 11.44
N PRO A 10 -1.06 -9.77 12.49
CA PRO A 10 -1.15 -8.32 12.52
C PRO A 10 -0.50 -7.83 11.24
N VAL A 11 -1.22 -7.02 10.47
CA VAL A 11 -0.73 -6.40 9.25
C VAL A 11 0.47 -5.53 9.61
N THR A 12 1.66 -6.16 9.63
CA THR A 12 2.92 -5.50 9.91
C THR A 12 3.44 -5.00 8.58
N TRP A 13 3.33 -3.69 8.39
CA TRP A 13 3.96 -3.00 7.27
C TRP A 13 5.47 -3.00 7.47
N ASP A 14 6.11 -4.12 7.12
CA ASP A 14 7.56 -4.22 7.11
C ASP A 14 8.18 -3.30 6.05
N ILE A 15 9.50 -3.12 6.10
CA ILE A 15 10.26 -2.38 5.10
C ILE A 15 10.02 -3.03 3.73
N ASP A 16 10.10 -4.36 3.64
CA ASP A 16 9.83 -5.10 2.40
C ASP A 16 8.40 -4.84 1.86
N THR A 17 7.38 -4.98 2.71
CA THR A 17 5.99 -4.71 2.34
C THR A 17 5.77 -3.26 1.90
N THR A 18 6.46 -2.31 2.54
CA THR A 18 6.39 -0.88 2.18
C THR A 18 7.11 -0.61 0.86
N LEU A 19 8.23 -1.27 0.58
CA LEU A 19 8.95 -1.17 -0.70
C LEU A 19 8.13 -1.75 -1.84
N ILE A 20 7.53 -2.93 -1.66
CA ILE A 20 6.61 -3.55 -2.63
C ILE A 20 5.44 -2.61 -2.92
N TYR A 21 4.84 -2.04 -1.87
CA TYR A 21 3.77 -1.05 -2.02
C TYR A 21 4.22 0.16 -2.86
N CYS A 22 5.43 0.67 -2.60
CA CYS A 22 5.98 1.81 -3.33
C CYS A 22 6.27 1.47 -4.79
N ASP A 23 6.85 0.29 -5.08
CA ASP A 23 7.11 -0.19 -6.44
C ASP A 23 5.82 -0.30 -7.26
N ILE A 24 4.78 -0.91 -6.69
CA ILE A 24 3.46 -1.02 -7.33
C ILE A 24 2.84 0.38 -7.53
N CYS A 25 2.98 1.28 -6.55
CA CYS A 25 2.54 2.66 -6.71
C CYS A 25 3.24 3.35 -7.88
N ILE A 26 4.57 3.20 -8.00
CA ILE A 26 5.36 3.80 -9.07
C ILE A 26 4.93 3.23 -10.43
N ARG A 27 4.79 1.91 -10.55
CA ARG A 27 4.31 1.26 -11.78
C ARG A 27 2.95 1.77 -12.22
N GLU A 28 1.99 1.89 -11.30
CA GLU A 28 0.67 2.42 -11.63
C GLU A 28 0.72 3.91 -12.02
N ILE A 29 1.65 4.69 -11.45
CA ILE A 29 1.89 6.08 -11.87
C ILE A 29 2.46 6.12 -13.29
N GLU A 30 3.45 5.28 -13.59
CA GLU A 30 4.06 5.17 -14.93
C GLU A 30 3.06 4.73 -16.00
N LEU A 31 2.12 3.86 -15.64
CA LEU A 31 1.00 3.44 -16.51
C LEU A 31 -0.04 4.55 -16.74
N GLY A 32 0.11 5.72 -16.13
CA GLY A 32 -0.83 6.84 -16.27
C GLY A 32 -2.09 6.69 -15.43
N ASN A 33 -2.17 5.69 -14.54
CA ASN A 33 -3.30 5.48 -13.64
C ASN A 33 -3.34 6.50 -12.48
N ARG A 34 -2.42 7.47 -12.48
CA ARG A 34 -2.45 8.67 -11.64
C ARG A 34 -2.43 9.94 -12.53
N PRO A 35 -3.57 10.28 -13.17
CA PRO A 35 -3.64 11.42 -14.10
C PRO A 35 -3.49 12.79 -13.42
N THR A 36 -3.65 12.86 -12.10
CA THR A 36 -3.52 14.10 -11.32
C THR A 36 -2.77 13.84 -10.01
N THR A 37 -3.32 14.23 -8.87
CA THR A 37 -2.74 14.00 -7.54
C THR A 37 -3.12 12.64 -6.94
N TYR A 38 -4.12 11.96 -7.51
CA TYR A 38 -4.71 10.72 -6.98
C TYR A 38 -4.72 9.59 -8.00
N PHE A 39 -4.63 8.35 -7.52
CA PHE A 39 -4.87 7.18 -8.34
C PHE A 39 -6.34 7.14 -8.79
N SER A 40 -6.56 6.81 -10.06
CA SER A 40 -7.86 6.51 -10.65
C SER A 40 -8.51 5.33 -9.95
N LYS A 41 -9.83 5.14 -10.14
CA LYS A 41 -10.53 3.95 -9.61
C LYS A 41 -9.88 2.65 -10.08
N GLU A 42 -9.46 2.60 -11.34
CA GLU A 42 -8.71 1.48 -11.91
C GLU A 42 -7.32 1.33 -11.29
N GLY A 43 -6.58 2.43 -11.11
CA GLY A 43 -5.29 2.41 -10.41
C GLY A 43 -5.39 1.85 -8.99
N TRP A 44 -6.42 2.24 -8.23
CA TRP A 44 -6.66 1.64 -6.90
C TRP A 44 -6.98 0.15 -6.98
N LYS A 45 -7.76 -0.29 -7.97
CA LYS A 45 -8.14 -1.68 -8.15
C LYS A 45 -6.94 -2.55 -8.54
N ASN A 46 -6.10 -2.08 -9.46
CA ASN A 46 -4.88 -2.74 -9.88
C ASN A 46 -3.88 -2.79 -8.72
N LEU A 47 -3.68 -1.67 -8.03
CA LEU A 47 -2.82 -1.60 -6.86
C LEU A 47 -3.26 -2.60 -5.79
N LEU A 48 -4.56 -2.64 -5.46
CA LEU A 48 -5.14 -3.62 -4.53
C LEU A 48 -4.84 -5.05 -4.96
N LYS A 49 -5.10 -5.36 -6.23
CA LYS A 49 -4.93 -6.69 -6.77
C LYS A 49 -3.45 -7.12 -6.70
N HIS A 50 -2.55 -6.32 -7.26
CA HIS A 50 -1.12 -6.60 -7.28
C HIS A 50 -0.53 -6.67 -5.89
N PHE A 51 -0.96 -5.79 -4.99
CA PHE A 51 -0.47 -5.79 -3.61
C PHE A 51 -0.91 -7.06 -2.88
N ASN A 52 -2.19 -7.43 -2.96
CA ASN A 52 -2.70 -8.65 -2.35
C ASN A 52 -2.07 -9.92 -2.95
N GLU A 53 -1.81 -9.94 -4.26
CA GLU A 53 -1.09 -11.02 -4.94
C GLU A 53 0.37 -11.13 -4.47
N CYS A 54 1.08 -10.01 -4.29
CA CYS A 54 2.47 -10.00 -3.85
C CYS A 54 2.62 -10.32 -2.36
N THR A 55 1.75 -9.81 -1.49
CA THR A 55 1.85 -10.02 -0.04
C THR A 55 1.13 -11.27 0.44
N GLY A 56 0.24 -11.85 -0.37
CA GLY A 56 -0.61 -12.98 0.01
C GLY A 56 -1.64 -12.65 1.10
N ILE A 57 -1.85 -11.36 1.37
CA ILE A 57 -2.73 -10.85 2.43
C ILE A 57 -3.80 -9.99 1.76
N THR A 58 -5.05 -10.14 2.19
CA THR A 58 -6.15 -9.34 1.67
C THR A 58 -6.18 -7.99 2.35
N TYR A 59 -5.66 -6.96 1.68
CA TYR A 59 -5.81 -5.58 2.07
C TYR A 59 -7.04 -4.94 1.43
N ASP A 60 -7.71 -4.08 2.20
CA ASP A 60 -8.72 -3.15 1.69
C ASP A 60 -8.12 -1.84 1.18
N ARG A 61 -8.90 -1.17 0.33
CA ARG A 61 -8.58 0.18 -0.17
C ARG A 61 -8.25 1.15 0.96
N THR A 62 -8.95 1.06 2.09
CA THR A 62 -8.75 1.95 3.24
C THR A 62 -7.37 1.76 3.86
N HIS A 63 -6.88 0.52 3.96
CA HIS A 63 -5.54 0.22 4.48
C HIS A 63 -4.46 0.85 3.60
N LEU A 64 -4.58 0.66 2.28
CA LEU A 64 -3.63 1.21 1.31
C LEU A 64 -3.69 2.73 1.27
N LYS A 65 -4.89 3.32 1.35
CA LYS A 65 -5.06 4.77 1.44
C LYS A 65 -4.40 5.34 2.69
N ASN A 66 -4.60 4.72 3.85
CA ASN A 66 -3.97 5.15 5.10
C ASN A 66 -2.45 5.08 5.00
N LYS A 67 -1.90 4.00 4.41
CA LYS A 67 -0.45 3.87 4.18
C LYS A 67 0.07 4.96 3.23
N TRP A 68 -0.64 5.26 2.15
CA TRP A 68 -0.29 6.34 1.23
C TRP A 68 -0.26 7.72 1.91
N ASP A 69 -1.28 8.04 2.71
CA ASP A 69 -1.33 9.29 3.46
C ASP A 69 -0.19 9.38 4.48
N GLN A 70 0.13 8.28 5.15
CA GLN A 70 1.27 8.20 6.06
C GLN A 70 2.60 8.44 5.32
N LEU A 71 2.84 7.74 4.20
CA LEU A 71 4.04 7.93 3.37
C LEU A 71 4.18 9.37 2.87
N LYS A 72 3.08 10.04 2.51
CA LYS A 72 3.10 11.46 2.15
C LYS A 72 3.47 12.37 3.31
N LYS A 73 2.99 12.09 4.52
CA LYS A 73 3.35 12.85 5.72
C LYS A 73 4.82 12.67 6.05
N ASP A 74 5.28 11.42 6.05
CA ASP A 74 6.69 11.10 6.26
C ASP A 74 7.55 11.81 5.21
N TRP A 75 7.26 11.67 3.91
CA TRP A 75 8.01 12.36 2.86
C TRP A 75 8.03 13.89 3.03
N LYS A 76 6.90 14.49 3.42
CA LYS A 76 6.83 15.93 3.68
C LYS A 76 7.71 16.31 4.88
N LEU A 77 7.68 15.52 5.96
CA LEU A 77 8.54 15.73 7.13
C LEU A 77 10.02 15.59 6.76
N TRP A 78 10.40 14.53 6.04
CA TRP A 78 11.75 14.33 5.53
C TRP A 78 12.22 15.50 4.64
N LYS A 79 11.33 16.03 3.79
CA LYS A 79 11.63 17.18 2.93
C LYS A 79 11.80 18.49 3.70
N ASP A 80 11.10 18.66 4.81
CA ASP A 80 11.20 19.85 5.67
C ASP A 80 12.47 19.84 6.53
N LEU A 81 12.96 18.63 6.84
CA LEU A 81 14.21 18.41 7.59
C LEU A 81 15.48 18.46 6.72
N LEU A 82 15.34 18.55 5.39
CA LEU A 82 16.42 18.67 4.40
C LEU A 82 16.57 20.11 3.91
#